data_AF-A0A832NI40-F1
#
_entry.id   AF-A0A832NI40-F1
#
_cell.length_a   1.000
_cell.length_b   1.000
_cell.length_c   1.000
_cell.angle_alpha   90.00
_cell.angle_beta   90.00
_cell.angle_gamma   90.00
#
_symmetry.space_group_name_H-M   'P 1'
#
loop_
_entity.id
_entity.type
_entity.pdbx_description
1 polymer ?
#
loop_
_entity_poly.entity_id
_entity_poly.type
_entity_poly.pdbx_seq_one_letter_code
_entity_poly.pdbx_strand_id
1 'polypeptide(L)' 'MLRRNNKRMMETALHEALNSRGFEISQKELRQALLVLEARGLVRLHSLDEEKKLVMLLDEGA' A
#
# COMPACT_ATOMS: atom_id res chain seq x y z
N MET A 1 19.76 12.71 -12.56
CA MET A 1 19.03 11.42 -12.58
C MET A 1 18.64 11.06 -11.15
N LEU A 2 17.44 11.46 -10.71
CA LEU A 2 16.92 11.08 -9.39
C LEU A 2 16.45 9.62 -9.46
N ARG A 3 17.06 8.79 -8.62
CA ARG A 3 16.87 7.35 -8.53
C ARG A 3 15.39 7.01 -8.36
N ARG A 4 14.94 5.97 -9.08
CA ARG A 4 13.68 5.24 -8.90
C ARG A 4 13.50 4.91 -7.40
N ASN A 5 12.88 5.79 -6.64
CA ASN A 5 12.58 5.54 -5.23
C ASN A 5 11.48 4.49 -5.17
N ASN A 6 11.76 3.41 -4.44
CA ASN A 6 10.94 2.21 -4.35
C ASN A 6 9.50 2.55 -3.94
N LYS A 7 8.58 2.58 -4.92
CA LYS A 7 7.13 2.75 -4.73
C LYS A 7 6.46 1.51 -4.09
N ARG A 8 7.20 0.76 -3.27
CA ARG A 8 6.79 -0.51 -2.70
C ARG A 8 6.94 -0.45 -1.18
N MET A 9 5.90 -0.88 -0.47
CA MET A 9 5.85 -0.85 0.99
C MET A 9 5.05 -2.06 1.49
N MET A 10 5.44 -2.64 2.63
CA MET A 10 4.63 -3.68 3.27
C MET A 10 3.33 -3.08 3.81
N GLU A 11 2.22 -3.81 3.72
CA GLU A 11 0.93 -3.37 4.26
C GLU A 11 1.01 -3.01 5.75
N THR A 12 1.81 -3.75 6.53
CA THR A 12 2.08 -3.45 7.95
C THR A 12 2.83 -2.14 8.14
N ALA A 13 3.87 -1.89 7.34
CA ALA A 13 4.61 -0.63 7.37
C ALA A 13 3.73 0.56 6.93
N LEU A 14 2.82 0.34 5.97
CA LEU A 14 1.83 1.35 5.57
C LEU A 14 0.84 1.64 6.69
N HIS A 15 0.39 0.61 7.40
CA HIS A 15 -0.49 0.73 8.56
C HIS A 15 0.15 1.55 9.67
N GLU A 16 1.39 1.24 10.04
CA GLU A 16 2.16 2.00 11.03
C GLU A 16 2.40 3.46 10.59
N ALA A 17 2.71 3.68 9.31
CA ALA A 17 2.90 5.01 8.75
C ALA A 17 1.60 5.85 8.77
N LEU A 18 0.43 5.24 8.57
CA LEU A 18 -0.86 5.92 8.65
C LEU A 18 -1.21 6.26 10.11
N ASN A 19 -1.04 5.31 11.03
CA ASN A 19 -1.29 5.55 12.45
C ASN A 19 -0.36 6.64 13.02
N SER A 20 0.93 6.62 12.67
CA SER A 20 1.87 7.67 13.09
C SER A 20 1.56 9.07 12.54
N ARG A 21 0.73 9.16 11.50
CA ARG A 21 0.19 10.42 10.96
C ARG A 21 -1.17 10.80 11.53
N GLY A 22 -1.69 10.05 12.50
CA GLY A 22 -2.97 10.28 13.16
C GLY A 22 -4.18 9.70 12.41
N PHE A 23 -3.96 8.88 11.37
CA PHE A 23 -5.05 8.10 10.77
C PHE A 23 -5.25 6.84 11.59
N GLU A 24 -6.15 6.87 12.57
CA GLU A 24 -6.55 5.72 13.39
C GLU A 24 -7.38 4.72 12.56
N ILE A 25 -6.71 4.01 11.67
CA ILE A 25 -7.31 3.02 10.79
C ILE A 25 -6.92 1.62 11.25
N SER A 26 -7.86 0.69 11.33
CA SER A 26 -7.55 -0.72 11.59
C SER A 26 -6.87 -1.38 10.38
N GLN A 27 -6.14 -2.48 10.59
CA GLN A 27 -5.59 -3.26 9.48
C GLN A 27 -6.67 -3.72 8.49
N LYS A 28 -7.86 -4.06 8.99
CA LYS A 28 -8.98 -4.51 8.15
C LYS A 28 -9.47 -3.40 7.23
N GLU A 29 -9.63 -2.19 7.75
CA GLU A 29 -10.04 -1.02 6.98
C GLU A 29 -8.98 -0.63 5.95
N LEU A 30 -7.69 -0.66 6.34
CA LEU A 30 -6.59 -0.43 5.40
C LEU A 30 -6.64 -1.44 4.26
N ARG A 31 -6.83 -2.72 4.57
CA ARG A 31 -6.93 -3.78 3.57
C ARG A 31 -8.10 -3.56 2.61
N GLN A 32 -9.26 -3.17 3.12
CA GLN A 32 -10.41 -2.84 2.29
C GLN A 32 -10.14 -1.65 1.38
N ALA A 33 -9.53 -0.58 1.92
CA ALA A 33 -9.17 0.59 1.13
C ALA A 33 -8.17 0.24 0.00
N LEU A 34 -7.15 -0.57 0.31
CA LEU A 34 -6.16 -1.02 -0.65
C LEU A 34 -6.77 -1.87 -1.78
N LEU A 35 -7.74 -2.73 -1.49
CA LEU A 35 -8.46 -3.49 -2.52
C LEU A 35 -9.26 -2.57 -3.46
N VAL A 36 -9.88 -1.51 -2.91
CA VAL A 36 -10.58 -0.50 -3.73
C VAL A 36 -9.59 0.26 -4.62
N LEU A 37 -8.42 0.63 -4.09
CA LEU A 37 -7.38 1.32 -4.85
C LEU A 37 -6.77 0.41 -5.93
N GLU A 38 -6.65 -0.89 -5.66
CA GLU A 38 -6.17 -1.88 -6.63
C GLU A 38 -7.16 -2.05 -7.79
N ALA A 39 -8.46 -2.14 -7.50
CA ALA A 39 -9.51 -2.19 -8.51
C ALA A 39 -9.54 -0.94 -9.41
N ARG A 40 -9.07 0.21 -8.89
CA ARG A 40 -8.91 1.46 -9.63
C ARG A 40 -7.59 1.57 -10.39
N GLY A 41 -6.72 0.57 -10.29
CA GLY A 41 -5.41 0.57 -10.95
C GLY A 41 -4.40 1.55 -10.35
N LEU A 42 -4.62 2.03 -9.12
CA LEU A 42 -3.73 2.99 -8.44
C LEU A 42 -2.64 2.27 -7.64
N VAL A 43 -2.94 1.07 -7.15
CA VAL A 43 -1.97 0.23 -6.44
C VAL A 43 -2.02 -1.21 -6.95
N ARG A 44 -0.98 -1.97 -6.66
CA ARG A 44 -0.94 -3.42 -6.86
C ARG A 44 -0.58 -4.10 -5.55
N LEU A 45 -1.34 -5.11 -5.16
CA LEU A 45 -1.10 -5.90 -3.97
C LEU A 45 -0.49 -7.25 -4.36
N HIS A 46 0.71 -7.53 -3.86
CA HIS A 46 1.32 -8.85 -3.98
C HIS A 46 1.27 -9.56 -2.63
N SER A 47 0.56 -10.69 -2.54
CA SER A 47 0.66 -11.55 -1.36
C SER A 47 1.98 -12.32 -1.42
N LEU A 48 2.83 -12.14 -0.41
CA LEU A 48 4.07 -12.90 -0.22
C LEU A 48 3.81 -14.16 0.61
N ASP A 49 2.93 -14.05 1.62
CA ASP A 49 2.39 -15.13 2.46
C ASP A 49 0.95 -14.75 2.92
N GLU A 50 0.26 -15.62 3.67
CA GLU A 50 -1.10 -15.33 4.21
C GLU A 50 -1.16 -14.02 5.03
N GLU A 51 -0.05 -13.66 5.68
CA GLU A 51 0.03 -12.48 6.56
C GLU A 51 0.78 -11.28 5.94
N LYS A 52 1.54 -11.50 4.85
CA LYS A 52 2.47 -10.49 4.31
C LYS A 52 2.01 -10.05 2.92
N LYS A 53 1.56 -8.79 2.81
CA LYS A 53 1.22 -8.18 1.53
C LYS A 53 2.14 -7.00 1.23
N LEU A 54 2.69 -7.00 0.01
CA LEU A 54 3.45 -5.89 -0.54
C LEU A 54 2.51 -5.00 -1.35
N VAL A 55 2.44 -3.73 -0.96
CA VAL A 55 1.70 -2.68 -1.66
C VAL A 55 2.65 -1.97 -2.62
N MET A 56 2.28 -1.86 -3.88
CA MET A 56 3.01 -1.06 -4.86
C MET A 56 2.13 0.06 -5.41
N LEU A 57 2.63 1.29 -5.44
CA LEU A 57 1.95 2.37 -6.15
C LEU A 57 2.21 2.21 -7.65
N LEU A 58 1.14 2.27 -8.43
CA LEU A 58 1.21 2.35 -9.88
C LEU A 58 1.24 3.84 -10.26
N ASP A 59 2.19 4.24 -11.12
CA ASP A 59 2.10 5.57 -11.72
C ASP A 59 0.91 5.57 -12.69
N GLU A 60 0.01 6.54 -12.53
CA GLU A 60 -0.76 7.01 -13.68
C GLU A 60 0.26 7.54 -14.70
N GLY A 61 0.19 7.03 -15.93
CA GLY A 61 1.22 7.12 -16.97
C GLY A 61 2.07 8.39 -17.03
N ALA A 62 3.37 8.19 -17.25
CA ALA A 62 4.18 9.11 -18.04
C ALA A 62 3.85 8.94 -19.53
#